data_AF-A0A4W5KME0-F1
#
_entry.id   AF-A0A4W5KME0-F1
#
_cell.length_a   1.000
_cell.length_b   1.000
_cell.length_c   1.000
_cell.angle_alpha   90.00
_cell.angle_beta   90.00
_cell.angle_gamma   90.00
#
_symmetry.space_group_name_H-M   'P 1'
#
loop_
_entity.id
_entity.type
_entity.pdbx_description
1 polymer ?
#
loop_
_entity_poly.entity_id
_entity_poly.type
_entity_poly.pdbx_seq_one_letter_code
_entity_poly.pdbx_strand_id
1 'polypeptide(L)'
;MDINRLTHRLLSKHMTLDSFDAMFREANHNVSAPYGRITLHVFWELNFDFLPNYCYNGSTNRFVRTAIPFTQEPQRDKPANVQPYYLYGSKVCTVYCLLFGFNYRNEKDVYLFSEHFESVFLM
;
A
#
# COMPACT_ATOMS: atom_id res chain seq x y z
N MET A 1 -6.89 1.40 4.10
CA MET A 1 -8.13 1.76 3.36
C MET A 1 -9.26 2.20 4.30
N ASP A 2 -9.03 2.18 5.60
CA ASP A 2 -10.07 2.30 6.63
C ASP A 2 -10.68 3.70 6.71
N ILE A 3 -9.89 4.73 6.41
CA ILE A 3 -10.37 6.11 6.34
C ILE A 3 -11.38 6.27 5.19
N ASN A 4 -11.12 5.68 4.02
CA ASN A 4 -12.06 5.71 2.91
C ASN A 4 -13.35 4.95 3.25
N ARG A 5 -13.24 3.81 3.95
CA ARG A 5 -14.39 3.04 4.43
C ARG A 5 -15.22 3.85 5.46
N LEU A 6 -14.56 4.61 6.34
CA LEU A 6 -15.22 5.50 7.28
C LEU A 6 -15.93 6.66 6.56
N THR A 7 -15.27 7.29 5.59
CA THR A 7 -15.86 8.37 4.77
C THR A 7 -17.10 7.88 4.04
N HIS A 8 -17.05 6.70 3.41
CA HIS A 8 -18.20 6.06 2.77
C HIS A 8 -19.35 5.84 3.75
N ARG A 9 -19.07 5.33 4.96
CA ARG A 9 -20.08 5.11 6.01
C ARG A 9 -20.74 6.41 6.47
N LEU A 10 -19.99 7.51 6.55
CA LEU A 10 -20.53 8.81 6.94
C LEU A 10 -21.40 9.43 5.85
N LEU A 11 -20.95 9.35 4.59
CA LEU A 11 -21.70 9.87 3.44
C LEU A 11 -22.98 9.06 3.19
N SER A 12 -22.93 7.74 3.35
CA SER A 12 -24.08 6.85 3.15
C SER A 12 -25.27 7.15 4.08
N LYS A 13 -25.08 7.95 5.14
CA LYS A 13 -26.18 8.43 6.00
C LYS A 13 -27.05 9.50 5.33
N HIS A 14 -26.51 10.20 4.35
CA HIS A 14 -27.12 11.38 3.73
C HIS A 14 -27.33 11.22 2.22
N MET A 15 -26.70 10.24 1.59
CA MET A 15 -26.81 9.96 0.16
C MET A 15 -26.77 8.46 -0.12
N THR A 16 -27.43 8.03 -1.19
CA THR A 16 -27.34 6.66 -1.69
C THR A 16 -26.06 6.51 -2.51
N LEU A 17 -25.13 5.70 -2.02
CA LEU A 17 -23.87 5.34 -2.70
C LEU A 17 -23.86 3.85 -2.98
N ASP A 18 -23.13 3.44 -4.02
CA ASP A 18 -22.82 2.04 -4.25
C ASP A 18 -22.06 1.46 -3.05
N SER A 19 -22.13 0.14 -2.89
CA SER A 19 -21.39 -0.53 -1.81
C SER A 19 -19.90 -0.22 -1.90
N PHE A 20 -19.26 0.01 -0.75
CA PHE A 20 -17.82 0.32 -0.70
C PHE A 20 -16.99 -0.75 -1.42
N ASP A 21 -17.36 -2.03 -1.27
CA ASP A 21 -16.63 -3.13 -1.89
C ASP A 21 -16.76 -3.14 -3.42
N ALA A 22 -17.90 -2.71 -3.98
CA ALA A 22 -18.06 -2.52 -5.42
C ALA A 22 -17.19 -1.37 -5.94
N MET A 23 -17.23 -0.21 -5.28
CA MET A 23 -16.38 0.93 -5.62
C MET A 23 -14.88 0.59 -5.53
N PHE A 24 -14.49 -0.18 -4.50
CA PHE A 24 -13.11 -0.61 -4.32
C PHE A 24 -12.67 -1.59 -5.40
N ARG A 25 -13.50 -2.59 -5.75
CA ARG A 25 -13.19 -3.53 -6.82
C ARG A 25 -13.04 -2.82 -8.16
N GLU A 26 -13.90 -1.86 -8.45
CA GLU A 26 -13.81 -1.06 -9.67
C GLU A 26 -12.51 -0.25 -9.71
N ALA A 27 -12.18 0.48 -8.65
CA ALA A 27 -10.92 1.24 -8.57
C ALA A 27 -9.67 0.34 -8.66
N ASN A 28 -9.75 -0.88 -8.11
CA ASN A 28 -8.70 -1.90 -8.20
C ASN A 28 -8.69 -2.61 -9.56
N HIS A 29 -9.58 -2.27 -10.50
CA HIS A 29 -9.81 -2.98 -11.77
C HIS A 29 -10.06 -4.49 -11.59
N ASN A 30 -10.61 -4.89 -10.46
CA ASN A 30 -10.87 -6.27 -10.05
C ASN A 30 -12.35 -6.65 -10.26
N VAL A 31 -12.95 -6.15 -11.34
CA VAL A 31 -14.35 -6.42 -11.73
C VAL A 31 -14.39 -7.29 -12.98
N SER A 32 -13.64 -6.91 -14.01
CA SER A 32 -13.53 -7.64 -15.29
C SER A 32 -12.28 -8.49 -15.39
N ALA A 33 -11.28 -8.26 -14.53
CA ALA A 33 -10.03 -9.01 -14.49
C ALA A 33 -9.94 -9.83 -13.19
N PRO A 34 -9.30 -11.02 -13.21
CA PRO A 34 -9.16 -11.89 -12.05
C PRO A 34 -8.16 -11.39 -11.01
N TYR A 35 -7.26 -10.46 -11.39
CA TYR A 35 -6.26 -9.87 -10.52
C TYR A 35 -6.36 -8.35 -10.56
N GLY A 36 -6.52 -7.74 -9.40
CA GLY A 36 -6.55 -6.29 -9.28
C GLY A 36 -5.16 -5.64 -9.42
N ARG A 37 -5.17 -4.32 -9.61
CA ARG A 37 -3.97 -3.47 -9.67
C ARG A 37 -3.06 -3.66 -8.44
N ILE A 38 -3.64 -3.82 -7.26
CA ILE A 38 -2.91 -4.06 -6.01
C ILE A 38 -2.13 -5.38 -6.08
N THR A 39 -2.80 -6.49 -6.45
CA THR A 39 -2.16 -7.82 -6.55
C THR A 39 -1.03 -7.82 -7.58
N LEU A 40 -1.27 -7.21 -8.74
CA LEU A 40 -0.25 -7.08 -9.79
C LEU A 40 0.94 -6.23 -9.33
N HIS A 41 0.68 -5.15 -8.60
CA HIS A 41 1.74 -4.30 -8.06
C HIS A 41 2.56 -5.03 -6.98
N VAL A 42 1.91 -5.80 -6.10
CA VAL A 42 2.62 -6.65 -5.13
C VAL A 42 3.52 -7.66 -5.85
N PHE A 43 3.02 -8.34 -6.87
CA PHE A 43 3.83 -9.28 -7.66
C PHE A 43 5.02 -8.58 -8.32
N TRP A 44 4.82 -7.39 -8.87
CA TRP A 44 5.88 -6.58 -9.47
C TRP A 44 6.96 -6.21 -8.45
N GLU A 45 6.58 -5.68 -7.29
CA GLU A 45 7.53 -5.33 -6.22
C GLU A 45 8.24 -6.57 -5.65
N LEU A 46 7.55 -7.72 -5.58
CA LEU A 46 8.18 -8.97 -5.15
C LEU A 46 9.30 -9.39 -6.11
N ASN A 47 9.03 -9.35 -7.41
CA ASN A 47 9.96 -9.82 -8.43
C ASN A 47 11.16 -8.88 -8.61
N PHE A 48 10.91 -7.56 -8.65
CA PHE A 48 11.92 -6.57 -9.01
C PHE A 48 12.65 -5.92 -7.83
N ASP A 49 12.07 -5.92 -6.62
CA ASP A 49 12.71 -5.33 -5.44
C ASP A 49 12.92 -6.36 -4.33
N PHE A 50 11.88 -7.07 -3.90
CA PHE A 50 11.96 -7.94 -2.72
C PHE A 50 12.93 -9.11 -2.88
N LEU A 51 12.74 -9.95 -3.89
CA LEU A 51 13.56 -11.14 -4.11
C LEU A 51 15.06 -10.83 -4.30
N PRO A 52 15.48 -9.83 -5.09
CA PRO A 52 16.89 -9.53 -5.26
C PRO A 52 17.53 -8.77 -4.10
N ASN A 53 16.75 -7.98 -3.33
CA ASN A 53 17.32 -7.04 -2.37
C ASN A 53 17.06 -7.40 -0.90
N TYR A 54 16.35 -8.47 -0.57
CA TYR A 54 16.04 -8.84 0.82
C TYR A 54 16.57 -10.22 1.22
N CYS A 55 17.19 -10.27 2.41
CA CYS A 55 17.65 -11.49 3.05
C CYS A 55 16.77 -11.84 4.26
N TYR A 56 16.36 -13.11 4.34
CA TYR A 56 15.58 -13.61 5.47
C TYR A 56 16.47 -13.96 6.66
N ASN A 57 16.12 -13.47 7.85
CA ASN A 57 16.73 -13.84 9.12
C ASN A 57 15.78 -14.76 9.92
N GLY A 58 16.12 -16.06 9.98
CA GLY A 58 15.32 -17.06 10.68
C GLY A 58 15.28 -16.91 12.20
N SER A 59 16.21 -16.17 12.82
CA SER A 59 16.19 -15.94 14.27
C SER A 59 15.18 -14.86 14.68
N THR A 60 14.90 -13.92 13.79
CA THR A 60 13.98 -12.79 14.06
C THR A 60 12.71 -12.84 13.23
N ASN A 61 12.57 -13.81 12.32
CA ASN A 61 11.47 -13.94 11.36
C ASN A 61 11.25 -12.66 10.53
N ARG A 62 12.35 -12.00 10.12
CA ARG A 62 12.33 -10.72 9.41
C ARG A 62 13.16 -10.78 8.13
N PHE A 63 12.72 -10.06 7.12
CA PHE A 63 13.52 -9.80 5.93
C PHE A 63 14.21 -8.43 6.06
N VAL A 64 15.50 -8.38 5.76
CA VAL A 64 16.35 -7.19 5.85
C VAL A 64 16.96 -6.88 4.50
N ARG A 65 16.97 -5.60 4.10
CA ARG A 65 17.55 -5.17 2.83
C ARG A 65 19.07 -5.42 2.80
N THR A 66 19.59 -5.91 1.68
CA THR A 66 21.02 -6.13 1.49
C THR A 66 21.77 -4.81 1.34
N ALA A 67 22.99 -4.74 1.86
CA ALA A 67 23.84 -3.54 1.74
C ALA A 67 24.38 -3.33 0.31
N ILE A 68 24.43 -4.39 -0.48
CA ILE A 68 24.89 -4.37 -1.87
C ILE A 68 23.66 -4.61 -2.75
N PRO A 69 23.28 -3.66 -3.63
CA PRO A 69 22.19 -3.86 -4.56
C PRO A 69 22.63 -4.85 -5.64
N PHE A 70 21.90 -5.97 -5.77
CA PHE A 70 22.15 -6.96 -6.82
C PHE A 70 21.45 -6.60 -8.13
N THR A 71 20.49 -5.67 -8.10
CA THR A 71 19.71 -5.18 -9.24
C THR A 71 19.67 -3.65 -9.22
N GLN A 72 19.57 -3.01 -10.40
CA GLN A 72 19.34 -1.57 -10.48
C GLN A 72 18.02 -1.20 -9.79
N GLU A 73 18.02 -0.12 -9.01
CA GLU A 73 16.78 0.36 -8.40
C GLU A 73 15.79 0.71 -9.51
N PRO A 74 14.58 0.13 -9.49
CA PRO A 74 13.59 0.41 -10.52
C PRO A 74 13.23 1.89 -10.46
N GLN A 75 13.22 2.55 -11.62
CA GLN A 75 12.75 3.93 -11.71
C GLN A 75 11.25 3.96 -11.43
N ARG A 76 10.86 4.47 -10.26
CA ARG A 76 9.46 4.61 -9.87
C ARG A 76 8.97 5.99 -10.29
N ASP A 77 7.91 6.02 -11.10
CA ASP A 77 7.26 7.28 -11.45
C ASP A 77 6.61 7.89 -10.21
N LYS A 78 6.85 9.19 -10.01
CA LYS A 78 6.25 9.92 -8.90
C LYS A 78 4.74 10.05 -9.16
N PRO A 79 3.86 9.66 -8.21
CA PRO A 79 2.44 9.83 -8.39
C PRO A 79 2.07 11.32 -8.53
N ALA A 80 1.01 11.59 -9.29
CA ALA A 80 0.51 12.94 -9.49
C ALA A 80 0.12 13.60 -8.16
N ASN A 81 0.35 14.91 -8.04
CA ASN A 81 -0.04 15.66 -6.85
C ASN A 81 -1.56 15.90 -6.86
N VAL A 82 -2.24 15.34 -5.87
CA VAL A 82 -3.71 15.39 -5.76
C VAL A 82 -4.12 16.34 -4.63
N GLN A 83 -5.29 16.96 -4.75
CA GLN A 83 -5.78 17.86 -3.71
C GLN A 83 -5.99 17.09 -2.38
N PRO A 84 -5.71 17.70 -1.20
CA PRO A 84 -5.64 16.98 0.07
C PRO A 84 -6.92 16.23 0.49
N TYR A 85 -8.09 16.68 0.02
CA TYR A 85 -9.35 16.02 0.35
C TYR A 85 -9.54 14.68 -0.36
N TYR A 86 -8.82 14.41 -1.45
CA TYR A 86 -8.76 13.08 -2.06
C TYR A 86 -7.83 12.11 -1.31
N LEU A 87 -7.08 12.61 -0.32
CA LEU A 87 -6.16 11.84 0.49
C LEU A 87 -6.72 11.67 1.91
N TYR A 88 -6.31 12.55 2.82
CA TYR A 88 -6.64 12.49 4.25
C TYR A 88 -7.46 13.70 4.71
N GLY A 89 -8.16 14.38 3.79
CA GLY A 89 -9.01 15.53 4.09
C GLY A 89 -8.25 16.86 4.06
N SER A 90 -7.33 17.07 4.99
CA SER A 90 -6.59 18.33 5.15
C SER A 90 -5.09 18.18 4.84
N LYS A 91 -4.41 19.30 4.57
CA LYS A 91 -2.95 19.32 4.40
C LYS A 91 -2.23 18.78 5.64
N VAL A 92 -2.69 19.15 6.84
CA VAL A 92 -2.09 18.72 8.11
C VAL A 92 -2.26 17.22 8.32
N CYS A 93 -3.47 16.69 8.11
CA CYS A 93 -3.74 15.25 8.22
C CYS A 93 -2.95 14.46 7.18
N THR A 94 -2.84 14.97 5.95
CA THR A 94 -2.05 14.33 4.89
C THR A 94 -0.58 14.25 5.27
N VAL A 95 0.01 15.35 5.76
CA VAL A 95 1.40 15.36 6.24
C VAL A 95 1.59 14.43 7.43
N TYR A 96 0.67 14.43 8.40
CA TYR A 96 0.76 13.55 9.57
C TYR A 96 0.70 12.06 9.18
N CYS A 97 -0.28 11.66 8.36
CA CYS A 97 -0.41 10.29 7.89
C CYS A 97 0.77 9.86 7.01
N LEU A 98 1.29 10.77 6.17
CA LEU A 98 2.51 10.50 5.40
C LEU A 98 3.72 10.37 6.31
N LEU A 99 3.92 11.23 7.31
CA LEU A 99 5.05 11.13 8.24
C LEU A 99 4.98 9.87 9.09
N PHE A 100 3.80 9.49 9.58
CA PHE A 100 3.62 8.23 10.29
C PHE A 100 3.90 7.06 9.37
N GLY A 101 3.32 7.05 8.16
CA GLY A 101 3.58 6.02 7.16
C GLY A 101 5.02 5.97 6.67
N PHE A 102 5.74 7.11 6.62
CA PHE A 102 7.14 7.20 6.20
C PHE A 102 8.08 6.75 7.31
N ASN A 103 7.80 7.07 8.57
CA ASN A 103 8.53 6.52 9.71
C ASN A 103 8.30 5.01 9.80
N TYR A 104 7.05 4.55 9.66
CA TYR A 104 6.73 3.13 9.58
C TYR A 104 7.42 2.45 8.39
N ARG A 105 7.47 3.11 7.24
CA ARG A 105 8.14 2.62 6.03
C ARG A 105 9.65 2.56 6.22
N ASN A 106 10.30 3.57 6.80
CA ASN A 106 11.74 3.49 7.08
C ASN A 106 12.06 2.41 8.12
N GLU A 107 11.22 2.25 9.15
CA GLU A 107 11.38 1.17 10.14
C GLU A 107 11.17 -0.22 9.52
N LYS A 108 10.27 -0.35 8.55
CA LYS A 108 9.90 -1.61 7.88
C LYS A 108 10.65 -1.90 6.57
N ASP A 109 11.24 -0.91 5.94
CA ASP A 109 12.21 -1.08 4.85
C ASP A 109 13.49 -1.74 5.39
N VAL A 110 13.76 -1.58 6.70
CA VAL A 110 14.78 -2.35 7.42
C VAL A 110 14.26 -3.74 7.84
N TYR A 111 12.95 -3.92 8.06
CA TYR A 111 12.35 -5.19 8.53
C TYR A 111 10.95 -5.47 7.95
N LEU A 112 10.87 -6.29 6.91
CA LEU A 112 9.58 -6.85 6.45
C LEU A 112 9.16 -8.00 7.40
N PHE A 113 8.01 -7.85 8.06
CA PHE A 113 7.45 -8.73 9.09
C PHE A 113 6.19 -9.49 8.60
N SER A 114 5.74 -10.51 9.32
CA SER A 114 4.54 -11.32 8.98
C SER A 114 3.27 -10.49 8.78
N GLU A 115 3.09 -9.39 9.52
CA GLU A 115 1.95 -8.47 9.37
C GLU A 115 1.85 -7.83 7.97
N HIS A 116 2.98 -7.68 7.26
CA HIS A 116 2.95 -7.22 5.87
C HIS A 116 2.36 -8.26 4.94
N PHE A 117 2.74 -9.53 5.15
CA PHE A 117 2.17 -10.63 4.39
C PHE A 117 0.68 -10.78 4.70
N GLU A 118 0.26 -10.72 5.96
CA GLU A 118 -1.16 -10.71 6.36
C GLU A 118 -1.93 -9.58 5.64
N SER A 119 -1.39 -8.36 5.63
CA SER A 119 -2.03 -7.22 4.95
C SER A 119 -2.12 -7.42 3.43
N VAL A 120 -1.13 -8.08 2.82
CA VAL A 120 -1.13 -8.45 1.40
C VAL A 120 -2.12 -9.58 1.10
N PHE A 121 -2.23 -10.57 1.98
CA PHE A 121 -3.17 -11.69 1.84
C PHE A 121 -4.63 -11.27 2.05
N LEU A 122 -4.86 -10.21 2.82
CA LEU A 122 -6.20 -9.66 3.09
C LEU A 122 -6.69 -8.64 2.03
N MET A 123 -5.85 -8.27 1.05
CA MET A 123 -6.18 -7.34 -0.04
C MET A 123 -6.60 -8.06 -1.33
#